data_AF-A0A327VNQ2-F1
#
_entry.id   AF-A0A327VNQ2-F1
#
_cell.length_a   1.000
_cell.length_b   1.000
_cell.length_c   1.000
_cell.angle_alpha   90.00
_cell.angle_beta   90.00
_cell.angle_gamma   90.00
#
_symmetry.space_group_name_H-M   'P 1'
#
loop_
_entity.id
_entity.type
_entity.pdbx_description
1 polymer ?
#
loop_
_entity_poly.entity_id
_entity_poly.type
_entity_poly.pdbx_seq_one_letter_code
_entity_poly.pdbx_strand_id
1 'polypeptide(L)'
;MPTITAPAAKATATRTPYSISVLAYSPTYASRIASTRYRLWVIQQEAHDNLTETPRQETRAADDDPLPDLIAGQIGWVHQTVMAGTGRRMLDGGRPAEVSREMPGLLDGAEELLSEKVLNYAVRDA
;
A
#
# COMPACT_ATOMS: atom_id res chain seq x y z
N MET A 1 -63.52 -38.66 -11.35
CA MET A 1 -62.19 -39.08 -10.82
C MET A 1 -61.60 -37.93 -10.01
N PRO A 2 -61.22 -38.13 -8.75
CA PRO A 2 -60.57 -37.12 -7.91
C PRO A 2 -59.05 -37.39 -7.77
N THR A 3 -58.20 -36.37 -7.90
CA THR A 3 -56.80 -36.37 -7.40
C THR A 3 -56.39 -34.90 -7.17
N ILE A 4 -56.52 -34.37 -5.94
CA ILE A 4 -55.51 -34.28 -4.86
C ILE A 4 -54.44 -33.20 -5.11
N THR A 5 -54.47 -32.18 -4.25
CA THR A 5 -53.45 -31.14 -4.06
C THR A 5 -52.33 -31.63 -3.11
N ALA A 6 -51.10 -31.15 -3.37
CA ALA A 6 -49.93 -30.94 -2.48
C ALA A 6 -48.68 -31.81 -2.80
N PRO A 7 -47.43 -31.40 -2.42
CA PRO A 7 -46.99 -30.17 -1.74
C PRO A 7 -45.84 -29.40 -2.43
N ALA A 8 -45.56 -28.19 -1.91
CA ALA A 8 -44.41 -27.35 -2.23
C ALA A 8 -43.06 -28.05 -1.92
N ALA A 9 -42.24 -28.26 -2.94
CA ALA A 9 -40.84 -28.60 -2.76
C ALA A 9 -40.05 -27.31 -2.53
N LYS A 10 -39.58 -27.10 -1.29
CA LYS A 10 -38.58 -26.09 -0.95
C LYS A 10 -37.35 -26.32 -1.84
N ALA A 11 -37.03 -25.36 -2.69
CA ALA A 11 -35.76 -25.34 -3.39
C ALA A 11 -34.65 -25.14 -2.36
N THR A 12 -34.08 -26.26 -1.90
CA THR A 12 -32.89 -26.27 -1.05
C THR A 12 -31.73 -25.76 -1.89
N ALA A 13 -31.48 -24.45 -1.83
CA ALA A 13 -30.33 -23.81 -2.46
C ALA A 13 -29.06 -24.42 -1.87
N THR A 14 -28.48 -25.37 -2.57
CA THR A 14 -27.15 -25.91 -2.27
C THR A 14 -26.14 -24.81 -2.60
N ARG A 15 -25.60 -24.19 -1.55
CA ARG A 15 -24.68 -23.07 -1.63
C ARG A 15 -23.31 -23.59 -2.06
N THR A 16 -23.02 -23.57 -3.36
CA THR A 16 -21.68 -23.89 -3.88
C THR A 16 -20.67 -22.81 -3.44
N PRO A 17 -19.52 -23.18 -2.85
CA PRO A 17 -18.56 -22.21 -2.36
C PRO A 17 -17.75 -21.63 -3.54
N TYR A 18 -17.86 -20.31 -3.71
CA TYR A 18 -16.89 -19.42 -4.36
C TYR A 18 -16.25 -19.88 -5.69
N SER A 19 -17.02 -19.85 -6.78
CA SER A 19 -16.42 -19.64 -8.11
C SER A 19 -16.08 -18.16 -8.27
N ILE A 20 -14.83 -17.79 -7.98
CA ILE A 20 -14.26 -16.45 -8.22
C ILE A 20 -14.31 -16.07 -9.71
N SER A 21 -14.46 -17.06 -10.60
CA SER A 21 -14.35 -16.89 -12.05
C SER A 21 -15.49 -16.10 -12.70
N VAL A 22 -16.66 -15.95 -12.05
CA VAL A 22 -17.83 -15.24 -12.63
C VAL A 22 -17.96 -13.81 -12.10
N LEU A 23 -17.42 -13.49 -10.92
CA LEU A 23 -17.47 -12.14 -10.35
C LEU A 23 -16.35 -11.21 -10.86
N ALA A 24 -15.30 -11.77 -11.46
CA ALA A 24 -14.15 -11.00 -11.96
C ALA A 24 -14.47 -10.10 -13.17
N TYR A 25 -15.64 -10.24 -13.80
CA TYR A 25 -16.00 -9.51 -15.02
C TYR A 25 -17.30 -8.68 -14.92
N SER A 26 -17.71 -8.27 -13.71
CA SER A 26 -18.76 -7.24 -13.59
C SER A 26 -18.12 -5.84 -13.69
N PRO A 27 -18.70 -4.91 -14.48
CA PRO A 27 -18.22 -3.52 -14.57
C PRO A 27 -18.13 -2.81 -13.20
N THR A 28 -18.98 -3.22 -12.25
CA THR A 28 -19.01 -2.68 -10.88
C THR A 28 -17.81 -3.13 -10.04
N TYR A 29 -17.32 -4.35 -10.22
CA TYR A 29 -16.16 -4.87 -9.48
C TYR A 29 -14.85 -4.23 -9.96
N ALA A 30 -14.66 -4.13 -11.29
CA ALA A 30 -13.52 -3.46 -11.89
C ALA A 30 -13.45 -1.97 -11.49
N SER A 31 -14.59 -1.27 -11.47
CA SER A 31 -14.70 0.12 -11.00
C SER A 31 -14.29 0.28 -9.53
N ARG A 32 -14.67 -0.66 -8.65
CA ARG A 32 -14.28 -0.62 -7.23
C ARG A 32 -12.78 -0.85 -7.02
N ILE A 33 -12.17 -1.82 -7.72
CA ILE A 33 -10.71 -2.04 -7.66
C ILE A 33 -9.96 -0.81 -8.16
N ALA A 34 -10.41 -0.24 -9.28
CA ALA A 34 -9.84 0.99 -9.83
C ALA A 34 -9.95 2.15 -8.83
N SER A 35 -11.11 2.31 -8.17
CA SER A 35 -11.33 3.32 -7.13
C SER A 35 -10.43 3.10 -5.91
N THR A 36 -10.29 1.87 -5.41
CA THR A 36 -9.39 1.57 -4.29
C THR A 36 -7.92 1.81 -4.65
N ARG A 37 -7.47 1.38 -5.83
CA ARG A 37 -6.10 1.66 -6.30
C ARG A 37 -5.84 3.15 -6.47
N TYR A 38 -6.78 3.88 -7.05
CA TYR A 38 -6.67 5.33 -7.20
C TYR A 38 -6.55 6.01 -5.84
N ARG A 39 -7.39 5.65 -4.87
CA ARG A 39 -7.31 6.19 -3.51
C ARG A 39 -5.98 5.86 -2.82
N LEU A 40 -5.47 4.65 -3.00
CA LEU A 40 -4.17 4.26 -2.46
C LEU A 40 -3.03 5.07 -3.08
N TRP A 41 -3.10 5.32 -4.40
CA TRP A 41 -2.16 6.18 -5.10
C TRP A 41 -2.22 7.63 -4.60
N VAL A 42 -3.41 8.19 -4.41
CA VAL A 42 -3.57 9.54 -3.83
C VAL A 42 -2.90 9.64 -2.46
N ILE A 43 -3.13 8.67 -1.57
CA ILE A 43 -2.50 8.66 -0.24
C ILE A 43 -0.97 8.58 -0.35
N GLN A 44 -0.43 7.82 -1.29
CA GLN A 44 1.02 7.75 -1.52
C GLN A 44 1.59 9.09 -2.02
N GLN A 45 0.86 9.79 -2.88
CA GLN A 45 1.25 11.13 -3.33
C GLN A 45 1.20 12.15 -2.19
N GLU A 46 0.12 12.16 -1.40
CA GLU A 46 0.00 13.02 -0.22
C GLU A 46 1.15 12.77 0.77
N ALA A 47 1.54 11.51 0.99
CA ALA A 47 2.68 11.17 1.83
C ALA A 47 4.00 11.72 1.27
N HIS A 48 4.19 11.69 -0.05
CA HIS A 48 5.37 12.23 -0.70
C HIS A 48 5.42 13.76 -0.65
N ASP A 49 4.28 14.43 -0.84
CA ASP A 49 4.17 15.90 -0.75
C ASP A 49 4.47 16.36 0.70
N ASN A 50 3.91 15.67 1.70
CA ASN A 50 4.19 15.94 3.11
C ASN A 50 5.66 15.72 3.48
N LEU A 51 6.31 14.74 2.86
CA LEU A 51 7.75 14.49 3.01
C LEU A 51 8.61 15.62 2.47
N THR A 52 8.11 16.44 1.55
CA THR A 52 8.82 17.59 0.99
C THR A 52 8.61 18.84 1.85
N GLU A 53 7.39 19.04 2.33
CA GLU A 53 7.04 20.22 3.13
C GLU A 53 7.59 20.15 4.57
N THR A 54 7.53 18.97 5.20
CA THR A 54 7.88 18.82 6.62
C THR A 54 9.35 19.15 6.91
N PRO A 55 10.35 18.62 6.17
CA PRO A 55 11.76 18.93 6.41
C PRO A 55 12.06 20.42 6.28
N ARG A 56 11.41 21.11 5.34
CA ARG A 56 11.56 22.56 5.14
C ARG A 56 11.08 23.33 6.37
N GLN A 57 9.89 22.99 6.88
CA GLN A 57 9.34 23.61 8.09
C GLN A 57 10.19 23.33 9.34
N GLU A 58 10.66 22.09 9.51
CA GLU A 58 11.40 21.70 10.71
C GLU A 58 12.83 22.25 10.76
N THR A 59 13.48 22.38 9.60
CA THR A 59 14.86 22.90 9.52
C THR A 59 14.94 24.42 9.42
N ARG A 60 13.80 25.11 9.23
CA ARG A 60 13.76 26.56 8.92
C ARG A 60 14.71 26.91 7.77
N ALA A 61 14.85 26.00 6.81
CA ALA A 61 15.68 26.20 5.63
C ALA A 61 15.16 27.41 4.84
N ALA A 62 16.07 28.11 4.16
CA ALA A 62 15.70 29.21 3.29
C ALA A 62 14.81 28.73 2.13
N ASP A 63 13.95 29.59 1.61
CA ASP A 63 13.01 29.23 0.53
C ASP A 63 13.73 28.76 -0.74
N ASP A 64 14.95 29.21 -0.97
CA ASP A 64 15.81 28.84 -2.10
C ASP A 64 16.75 27.67 -1.81
N ASP A 65 16.72 27.09 -0.60
CA ASP A 65 17.51 25.91 -0.28
C ASP A 65 16.91 24.66 -0.95
N PRO A 66 17.64 23.99 -1.87
CA PRO A 66 17.17 22.76 -2.51
C PRO A 66 17.33 21.53 -1.60
N LEU A 67 18.05 21.64 -0.48
CA LEU A 67 18.40 20.50 0.36
C LEU A 67 17.20 19.78 0.97
N PRO A 68 16.16 20.45 1.53
CA PRO A 68 14.97 19.78 2.04
C PRO A 68 14.28 18.90 1.00
N ASP A 69 14.18 19.38 -0.25
CA ASP A 69 13.52 18.65 -1.34
C ASP A 69 14.35 17.44 -1.78
N LEU A 70 15.68 17.58 -1.82
CA LEU A 70 16.60 16.47 -2.10
C LEU A 70 16.51 15.38 -1.03
N ILE A 71 16.45 15.77 0.25
CA ILE A 71 16.28 14.84 1.38
C ILE A 71 14.93 14.15 1.29
N ALA A 72 13.86 14.89 1.03
CA ALA A 72 12.52 14.34 0.82
C ALA A 72 12.49 13.30 -0.30
N GLY A 73 13.21 13.57 -1.40
CA GLY A 73 13.38 12.62 -2.50
C GLY A 73 14.07 11.32 -2.08
N GLN A 74 15.13 11.41 -1.26
CA GLN A 74 15.82 10.21 -0.74
C GLN A 74 14.90 9.39 0.18
N ILE A 75 14.19 10.04 1.11
CA ILE A 75 13.26 9.35 2.02
C ILE A 75 12.09 8.75 1.23
N GLY A 76 11.58 9.48 0.23
CA GLY A 76 10.54 8.99 -0.68
C GLY A 76 10.97 7.72 -1.42
N TRP A 77 12.22 7.66 -1.89
CA TRP A 77 12.77 6.46 -2.52
C TRP A 77 12.85 5.26 -1.55
N VAL A 78 13.32 5.46 -0.32
CA VAL A 78 13.35 4.40 0.71
C VAL A 78 11.94 3.87 0.97
N HIS A 79 10.98 4.77 1.19
CA HIS A 79 9.58 4.42 1.43
C HIS A 79 8.99 3.58 0.28
N GLN A 80 9.16 4.02 -0.96
CA GLN A 80 8.66 3.30 -2.14
C GLN A 80 9.31 1.92 -2.28
N THR A 81 10.60 1.80 -1.99
CA THR A 81 11.34 0.54 -2.04
C THR A 81 10.76 -0.49 -1.05
N VAL A 82 10.52 -0.08 0.20
CA VAL A 82 9.91 -0.95 1.23
C VAL A 82 8.47 -1.32 0.88
N MET A 83 7.68 -0.37 0.40
CA MET A 83 6.28 -0.62 0.02
C MET A 83 6.18 -1.58 -1.18
N ALA A 84 7.02 -1.39 -2.20
CA ALA A 84 7.09 -2.29 -3.35
C ALA A 84 7.58 -3.69 -2.96
N GLY A 85 8.60 -3.78 -2.10
CA GLY A 85 9.13 -5.04 -1.56
C GLY A 85 8.08 -5.81 -0.77
N THR A 86 7.34 -5.12 0.10
CA THR A 86 6.21 -5.67 0.85
C THR A 86 5.14 -6.21 -0.09
N GLY A 87 4.71 -5.38 -1.06
CA GLY A 87 3.68 -5.75 -2.03
C GLY A 87 4.05 -7.00 -2.83
N ARG A 88 5.30 -7.11 -3.31
CA ARG A 88 5.76 -8.27 -4.06
C ARG A 88 5.70 -9.55 -3.21
N ARG A 89 6.25 -9.54 -2.00
CA ARG A 89 6.24 -10.71 -1.11
C ARG A 89 4.83 -11.13 -0.69
N MET A 90 3.93 -10.16 -0.51
CA MET A 90 2.51 -10.45 -0.24
C MET A 90 1.82 -11.11 -1.44
N LEU A 91 2.14 -10.68 -2.68
CA LEU A 91 1.64 -11.31 -3.90
C LEU A 91 2.19 -12.72 -4.11
N ASP A 92 3.40 -12.98 -3.64
CA ASP A 92 4.02 -14.31 -3.64
C ASP A 92 3.45 -15.25 -2.56
N GLY A 93 2.44 -14.81 -1.79
CA GLY A 93 1.77 -15.60 -0.76
C GLY A 93 2.44 -15.58 0.61
N GLY A 94 3.36 -14.65 0.85
CA GLY A 94 4.03 -14.48 2.14
C GLY A 94 3.06 -14.15 3.27
N ARG A 95 3.32 -14.66 4.48
CA ARG A 95 2.49 -14.33 5.66
C ARG A 95 2.82 -12.92 6.13
N PRO A 96 1.83 -12.07 6.47
CA PRO A 96 2.08 -10.69 6.88
C PRO A 96 3.12 -10.52 7.98
N ALA A 97 3.11 -11.40 8.99
CA ALA A 97 4.04 -11.35 10.10
C ALA A 97 5.50 -11.69 9.71
N GLU A 98 5.70 -12.50 8.68
CA GLU A 98 7.03 -12.85 8.16
C GLU A 98 7.54 -11.73 7.27
N VAL A 99 6.71 -11.29 6.31
CA VAL A 99 7.06 -10.17 5.41
C VAL A 99 7.44 -8.94 6.22
N SER A 100 6.65 -8.59 7.24
CA SER A 100 6.95 -7.45 8.11
C SER A 100 8.26 -7.58 8.88
N ARG A 101 8.66 -8.80 9.27
CA ARG A 101 9.94 -9.03 9.99
C ARG A 101 11.14 -8.96 9.06
N GLU A 102 10.95 -9.18 7.78
CA GLU A 102 12.01 -9.13 6.77
C GLU A 102 12.23 -7.70 6.23
N MET A 103 11.23 -6.82 6.32
CA MET A 103 11.33 -5.45 5.80
C MET A 103 12.41 -4.59 6.45
N PRO A 104 12.69 -4.68 7.77
CA PRO A 104 13.83 -3.98 8.36
C PRO A 104 15.15 -4.29 7.66
N GLY A 105 15.41 -5.54 7.24
CA GLY A 105 16.65 -5.86 6.52
C GLY A 105 16.72 -5.23 5.12
N LEU A 106 15.58 -4.98 4.47
CA LEU A 106 15.54 -4.21 3.21
C LEU A 106 15.76 -2.73 3.46
N LEU A 107 15.26 -2.21 4.59
CA LEU A 107 15.50 -0.85 5.03
C LEU A 107 16.98 -0.63 5.34
N ASP A 108 17.62 -1.53 6.10
CA ASP A 108 19.05 -1.48 6.40
C ASP A 108 19.88 -1.42 5.10
N GLY A 109 19.58 -2.28 4.12
CA GLY A 109 20.25 -2.26 2.83
C GLY A 109 19.98 -1.00 1.99
N ALA A 110 18.85 -0.32 2.19
CA ALA A 110 18.58 0.96 1.56
C ALA A 110 19.34 2.11 2.25
N GLU A 111 19.45 2.06 3.59
CA GLU A 111 20.21 3.02 4.39
C GLU A 111 21.72 2.98 4.07
N GLU A 112 22.28 1.79 3.85
CA GLU A 112 23.68 1.61 3.44
C GLU A 112 24.03 2.31 2.11
N LEU A 113 23.04 2.57 1.25
CA LEU A 113 23.21 3.29 -0.01
C LEU A 113 23.15 4.82 0.16
N LEU A 114 22.66 5.29 1.31
CA LEU A 114 22.57 6.71 1.62
C LEU A 114 23.89 7.22 2.20
N SER A 115 24.26 8.44 1.81
CA SER A 115 25.43 9.09 2.39
C SER A 115 25.17 9.52 3.83
N GLU A 116 26.22 9.61 4.64
CA GLU A 116 26.19 10.18 6.00
C GLU A 116 25.48 11.53 6.10
N LYS A 117 25.56 12.36 5.06
CA LYS A 117 24.88 13.66 5.03
C LYS A 117 23.35 13.53 5.07
N VAL A 118 22.81 12.50 4.43
CA VAL A 118 21.36 12.22 4.40
C VAL A 118 20.95 11.58 5.73
N LEU A 119 21.72 10.62 6.23
CA LEU A 119 21.44 9.91 7.47
C LEU A 119 21.48 10.82 8.71
N ASN A 120 22.36 11.83 8.71
CA ASN A 120 22.50 12.79 9.81
C ASN A 120 21.76 14.11 9.56
N TYR A 121 20.85 14.17 8.58
CA TYR A 121 20.09 15.38 8.30
C TYR A 121 19.03 15.66 9.37
N ALA A 122 18.92 16.92 9.80
CA ALA A 122 17.91 17.39 10.76
C ALA A 122 17.83 16.59 12.08
N VAL A 123 18.93 15.93 12.48
CA VAL A 123 19.04 15.29 13.79
C VAL A 123 18.94 16.37 14.87
N ARG A 124 17.97 16.22 15.77
CA ARG A 124 17.85 17.10 16.95
C ARG A 124 18.93 16.69 17.95
N ASP A 125 19.80 17.63 18.33
CA ASP A 125 20.70 17.41 19.47
C ASP A 125 19.87 17.10 20.73
N ALA A 126 20.35 16.12 21.52
CA ALA A 126 19.66 15.59 22.71
C ALA A 126 19.63 16.57 23.89
#